data_AF-A0A388PPJ9-F1
#
_entry.id   AF-A0A388PPJ9-F1
#
_cell.length_a   1.000
_cell.length_b   1.000
_cell.length_c   1.000
_cell.angle_alpha   90.00
_cell.angle_beta   90.00
_cell.angle_gamma   90.00
#
_symmetry.space_group_name_H-M   'P 1'
#
loop_
_entity.id
_entity.type
_entity.pdbx_description
1 polymer ?
#
loop_
_entity_poly.entity_id
_entity_poly.type
_entity_poly.pdbx_seq_one_letter_code
_entity_poly.pdbx_strand_id
1 'polypeptide(L)'
;MADWDGDGRPDLVLNSILGEVVWYRNIGTRRAPQLAAAQPIEVEWEGAQPTLAWGWKKPSGKALLTQWRTTPLAIDWNKDGLTDLVMLDQQGYLAYFERAQVDGRLVLKSPRRAFCDEQGQPLQLSKGKAGASGRRKLCVVDWDGDGKLDLLLNSTSANLLRQVEGPAGTWRFRDEGPLVKQNIEGHDVSPAVVDFDADGVPDFVGGAEDGRFYFLKNPRSAR
;
A
#
# COMPACT_ATOMS: atom_id res chain seq x y z
N MET A 1 -6.66 6.04 -3.26
CA MET A 1 -6.99 7.09 -4.24
C MET A 1 -5.68 7.72 -4.66
N ALA A 2 -5.44 7.89 -5.95
CA ALA A 2 -4.20 8.44 -6.49
C ALA A 2 -4.46 8.96 -7.92
N ASP A 3 -3.56 9.77 -8.47
CA ASP A 3 -3.55 10.09 -9.90
C ASP A 3 -2.91 8.93 -10.65
N TRP A 4 -3.70 7.92 -11.02
CA TRP A 4 -3.16 6.64 -11.49
C TRP A 4 -2.68 6.69 -12.94
N ASP A 5 -3.29 7.54 -13.77
CA ASP A 5 -2.92 7.72 -15.17
C ASP A 5 -2.18 9.04 -15.46
N GLY A 6 -1.90 9.85 -14.43
CA GLY A 6 -1.10 11.06 -14.52
C GLY A 6 -1.84 12.26 -15.13
N ASP A 7 -3.18 12.24 -15.14
CA ASP A 7 -4.00 13.31 -15.69
C ASP A 7 -4.38 14.40 -14.66
N GLY A 8 -3.87 14.30 -13.44
CA GLY A 8 -4.08 15.24 -12.34
C GLY A 8 -5.38 15.02 -11.58
N ARG A 9 -6.20 14.04 -11.94
CA ARG A 9 -7.46 13.73 -11.26
C ARG A 9 -7.31 12.52 -10.35
N PRO A 10 -7.99 12.53 -9.18
CA PRO A 10 -7.93 11.40 -8.28
C PRO A 10 -8.75 10.22 -8.81
N ASP A 11 -8.08 9.11 -9.08
CA ASP A 11 -8.65 7.80 -9.41
C ASP A 11 -8.77 6.89 -8.17
N LEU A 12 -9.56 5.82 -8.30
CA LEU A 12 -9.63 4.77 -7.28
C LEU A 12 -8.87 3.53 -7.75
N VAL A 13 -8.02 2.96 -6.89
CA VAL A 13 -7.38 1.65 -7.07
C VAL A 13 -7.86 0.75 -5.93
N LEU A 14 -8.37 -0.44 -6.27
CA LEU A 14 -9.04 -1.34 -5.34
C LEU A 14 -8.52 -2.78 -5.50
N ASN A 15 -8.55 -3.51 -4.39
CA ASN A 15 -8.33 -4.94 -4.35
C ASN A 15 -9.65 -5.66 -4.10
N SER A 16 -10.02 -6.58 -4.98
CA SER A 16 -11.22 -7.39 -4.81
C SER A 16 -11.02 -8.51 -3.77
N ILE A 17 -12.13 -9.10 -3.33
CA ILE A 17 -12.11 -10.29 -2.47
C ILE A 17 -11.50 -11.52 -3.17
N LEU A 18 -11.34 -11.48 -4.49
CA LEU A 18 -10.71 -12.54 -5.29
C LEU A 18 -9.23 -12.28 -5.56
N GLY A 19 -8.68 -11.15 -5.08
CA GLY A 19 -7.29 -10.77 -5.30
C GLY A 19 -7.01 -10.01 -6.58
N GLU A 20 -8.02 -9.81 -7.43
CA GLU A 20 -7.92 -8.97 -8.62
C GLU A 20 -7.75 -7.52 -8.20
N VAL A 21 -6.81 -6.82 -8.83
CA VAL A 21 -6.59 -5.39 -8.60
C VAL A 21 -7.14 -4.62 -9.79
N VAL A 22 -8.04 -3.68 -9.49
CA VAL A 22 -8.74 -2.88 -10.50
C VAL A 22 -8.62 -1.41 -10.17
N TRP A 23 -8.79 -0.56 -11.18
CA TRP A 23 -8.89 0.87 -10.99
C TRP A 23 -10.10 1.45 -11.72
N TYR A 24 -10.56 2.60 -11.22
CA TYR A 24 -11.67 3.36 -11.76
C TYR A 24 -11.16 4.75 -12.07
N ARG A 25 -11.09 5.06 -13.37
CA ARG A 25 -10.68 6.38 -13.85
C ARG A 25 -11.71 7.44 -13.46
N ASN A 26 -11.27 8.55 -12.89
CA ASN A 26 -12.10 9.72 -12.72
C ASN A 26 -12.17 10.52 -14.02
N ILE A 27 -13.28 10.37 -14.73
CA ILE A 27 -13.58 11.10 -15.96
C ILE A 27 -14.27 12.45 -15.71
N GLY A 28 -14.60 12.75 -14.46
CA GLY A 28 -15.17 14.03 -14.03
C GLY A 28 -14.09 15.05 -13.65
N THR A 29 -14.31 15.72 -12.52
CA THR A 29 -13.37 16.69 -11.93
C THR A 29 -13.00 16.30 -10.50
N ARG A 30 -12.00 16.98 -9.93
CA ARG A 30 -11.63 16.77 -8.51
C ARG A 30 -12.76 17.08 -7.52
N ARG A 31 -13.63 18.05 -7.82
CA ARG A 31 -14.75 18.46 -6.93
C ARG A 31 -16.07 17.77 -7.24
N ALA A 32 -16.20 17.20 -8.43
CA ALA A 32 -17.34 16.42 -8.87
C ALA A 32 -16.82 15.18 -9.61
N PRO A 33 -16.35 14.16 -8.88
CA PRO A 33 -15.79 12.97 -9.49
C PRO A 33 -16.87 12.15 -10.20
N GLN A 34 -16.54 11.61 -11.36
CA GLN A 34 -17.35 10.64 -12.07
C GLN A 34 -16.44 9.48 -12.45
N LEU A 35 -16.79 8.27 -12.02
CA LEU A 35 -15.94 7.10 -12.23
C LEU A 35 -16.39 6.35 -13.48
N ALA A 36 -15.43 6.04 -14.36
CA ALA A 36 -15.63 5.11 -15.47
C ALA A 36 -15.76 3.66 -14.96
N ALA A 37 -16.06 2.73 -15.87
CA ALA A 37 -16.07 1.31 -15.55
C ALA A 37 -14.70 0.83 -15.06
N ALA A 38 -14.73 -0.17 -14.17
CA ALA A 38 -13.51 -0.78 -13.62
C ALA A 38 -12.62 -1.36 -14.74
N GLN A 39 -11.32 -1.13 -14.63
CA GLN A 39 -10.30 -1.70 -15.50
C GLN A 39 -9.29 -2.49 -14.66
N PRO A 40 -8.74 -3.61 -15.15
CA PRO A 40 -7.68 -4.29 -14.44
C PRO A 40 -6.43 -3.40 -14.35
N ILE A 41 -5.71 -3.53 -13.24
CA ILE A 41 -4.32 -3.11 -13.20
C ILE A 41 -3.52 -4.12 -14.02
N GLU A 42 -2.91 -3.67 -15.10
CA GLU A 42 -2.07 -4.49 -15.96
C GLU A 42 -0.59 -4.29 -15.63
N VAL A 43 0.15 -5.40 -15.63
CA VAL A 43 1.59 -5.44 -15.38
C VAL A 43 2.30 -5.99 -16.61
N GLU A 44 3.39 -5.34 -17.01
CA GLU A 44 4.34 -5.86 -17.99
C GLU A 44 5.19 -6.96 -17.31
N TRP A 45 4.68 -8.19 -17.36
CA TRP A 45 5.28 -9.37 -16.74
C TRP A 45 6.55 -9.85 -17.47
N GLU A 46 7.63 -10.03 -16.72
CA GLU A 46 8.84 -10.74 -17.10
C GLU A 46 8.56 -12.25 -16.94
N GLY A 47 7.95 -12.82 -17.97
CA GLY A 47 7.47 -14.20 -17.96
C GLY A 47 6.01 -14.31 -17.51
N ALA A 48 5.63 -15.49 -17.03
CA ALA A 48 4.26 -15.73 -16.58
C ALA A 48 4.03 -15.13 -15.18
N GLN A 49 2.90 -14.44 -14.99
CA GLN A 49 2.47 -14.01 -13.66
C GLN A 49 2.37 -15.22 -12.70
N PRO A 50 2.93 -15.14 -11.49
CA PRO A 50 2.75 -16.16 -10.47
C PRO A 50 1.28 -16.38 -10.11
N THR A 51 0.92 -17.61 -9.71
CA THR A 51 -0.44 -17.92 -9.26
C THR A 51 -0.52 -18.01 -7.74
N LEU A 52 -1.72 -17.79 -7.19
CA LEU A 52 -1.97 -18.08 -5.78
C LEU A 52 -1.94 -19.60 -5.56
N ALA A 53 -1.06 -20.05 -4.66
CA ALA A 53 -0.85 -21.48 -4.40
C ALA A 53 -2.06 -22.20 -3.77
N TRP A 54 -3.06 -21.45 -3.31
CA TRP A 54 -4.16 -21.94 -2.48
C TRP A 54 -5.54 -21.54 -3.02
N GLY A 55 -5.61 -21.04 -4.26
CA GLY A 55 -6.85 -20.56 -4.88
C GLY A 55 -7.10 -21.19 -6.26
N TRP A 56 -8.38 -21.30 -6.61
CA TRP A 56 -8.84 -21.75 -7.93
C TRP A 56 -8.69 -20.66 -8.99
N LYS A 57 -8.78 -19.38 -8.61
CA LYS A 57 -8.63 -18.23 -9.51
C LYS A 57 -7.22 -18.20 -10.10
N LYS A 58 -7.13 -18.05 -11.41
CA LYS A 58 -5.87 -17.93 -12.16
C LYS A 58 -5.74 -16.54 -12.79
N PRO A 59 -4.50 -16.06 -13.00
CA PRO A 59 -4.22 -14.88 -13.80
C PRO A 59 -4.93 -14.89 -15.16
N SER A 60 -5.30 -13.72 -15.67
CA SER A 60 -5.83 -13.55 -17.01
C SER A 60 -5.10 -12.40 -17.71
N GLY A 61 -4.44 -12.69 -18.83
CA GLY A 61 -3.64 -11.70 -19.56
C GLY A 61 -2.60 -11.04 -18.65
N LYS A 62 -2.53 -9.71 -18.73
CA LYS A 62 -1.63 -8.87 -17.91
C LYS A 62 -2.23 -8.46 -16.57
N ALA A 63 -3.50 -8.75 -16.31
CA ALA A 63 -4.21 -8.30 -15.12
C ALA A 63 -3.59 -8.86 -13.84
N LEU A 64 -3.25 -7.99 -12.89
CA LEU A 64 -2.66 -8.35 -11.61
C LEU A 64 -3.66 -9.14 -10.75
N LEU A 65 -3.25 -10.36 -10.38
CA LEU A 65 -3.90 -11.22 -9.40
C LEU A 65 -2.94 -11.45 -8.25
N THR A 66 -3.30 -10.95 -7.06
CA THR A 66 -2.50 -11.08 -5.85
C THR A 66 -3.33 -11.50 -4.63
N GLN A 67 -2.78 -11.46 -3.43
CA GLN A 67 -3.50 -11.75 -2.20
C GLN A 67 -4.67 -10.77 -2.00
N TRP A 68 -5.79 -11.29 -1.50
CA TRP A 68 -7.00 -10.50 -1.28
C TRP A 68 -6.98 -9.72 0.05
N ARG A 69 -7.87 -8.74 0.20
CA ARG A 69 -7.99 -7.92 1.41
C ARG A 69 -6.67 -7.23 1.78
N THR A 70 -5.92 -6.81 0.77
CA THR A 70 -4.73 -5.98 0.93
C THR A 70 -5.01 -4.59 0.40
N THR A 71 -4.61 -3.56 1.14
CA THR A 71 -4.72 -2.16 0.68
C THR A 71 -3.67 -1.89 -0.42
N PRO A 72 -4.08 -1.58 -1.67
CA PRO A 72 -3.13 -1.13 -2.69
C PRO A 72 -2.66 0.29 -2.37
N LEU A 73 -1.35 0.51 -2.41
CA LEU A 73 -0.74 1.83 -2.25
C LEU A 73 -0.32 2.34 -3.63
N ALA A 74 -1.10 3.28 -4.18
CA ALA A 74 -0.73 3.98 -5.41
C ALA A 74 -0.07 5.31 -5.03
N ILE A 75 1.25 5.39 -5.22
CA ILE A 75 2.10 6.48 -4.70
C ILE A 75 3.38 6.57 -5.53
N ASP A 76 3.92 7.78 -5.71
CA ASP A 76 5.27 7.98 -6.24
C ASP A 76 6.29 7.61 -5.15
N TRP A 77 6.70 6.35 -5.12
CA TRP A 77 7.56 5.83 -4.05
C TRP A 77 9.04 6.19 -4.30
N ASN A 78 9.46 6.11 -5.56
CA ASN A 78 10.85 6.37 -5.96
C ASN A 78 11.16 7.86 -6.20
N LYS A 79 10.14 8.74 -6.11
CA LYS A 79 10.20 10.20 -6.29
C LYS A 79 10.57 10.60 -7.72
N ASP A 80 10.14 9.83 -8.73
CA ASP A 80 10.37 10.13 -10.14
C ASP A 80 9.22 10.90 -10.81
N GLY A 81 8.16 11.20 -10.05
CA GLY A 81 6.96 11.90 -10.51
C GLY A 81 5.88 11.00 -11.09
N LEU A 82 6.07 9.67 -11.09
CA LEU A 82 5.09 8.70 -11.58
C LEU A 82 4.44 7.93 -10.43
N THR A 83 3.13 7.67 -10.56
CA THR A 83 2.40 6.89 -9.56
C THR A 83 2.69 5.40 -9.69
N ASP A 84 3.53 4.88 -8.79
CA ASP A 84 3.84 3.46 -8.62
C ASP A 84 2.71 2.68 -7.93
N LEU A 85 2.85 1.36 -7.89
CA LEU A 85 2.04 0.50 -7.03
C LEU A 85 2.91 -0.25 -6.02
N VAL A 86 2.56 -0.13 -4.75
CA VAL A 86 3.11 -0.94 -3.65
C VAL A 86 2.00 -1.83 -3.11
N MET A 87 2.23 -3.14 -3.16
CA MET A 87 1.23 -4.13 -2.80
C MET A 87 1.87 -5.46 -2.44
N LEU A 88 1.15 -6.33 -1.73
CA LEU A 88 1.63 -7.70 -1.56
C LEU A 88 1.69 -8.42 -2.91
N ASP A 89 2.70 -9.26 -3.10
CA ASP A 89 2.75 -10.27 -4.15
C ASP A 89 1.95 -11.53 -3.76
N GLN A 90 1.88 -12.51 -4.65
CA GLN A 90 1.12 -13.74 -4.48
C GLN A 90 1.59 -14.58 -3.28
N GLN A 91 2.83 -14.42 -2.85
CA GLN A 91 3.43 -15.08 -1.69
C GLN A 91 3.35 -14.22 -0.41
N GLY A 92 2.78 -13.03 -0.51
CA GLY A 92 2.49 -12.12 0.60
C GLY A 92 3.69 -11.29 1.04
N TYR A 93 4.68 -11.13 0.16
CA TYR A 93 5.76 -10.15 0.32
C TYR A 93 5.29 -8.79 -0.15
N LEU A 94 5.65 -7.74 0.58
CA LEU A 94 5.47 -6.38 0.08
C LEU A 94 6.38 -6.20 -1.14
N ALA A 95 5.77 -5.88 -2.28
CA ALA A 95 6.42 -5.78 -3.57
C ALA A 95 6.21 -4.40 -4.18
N TYR A 96 7.23 -3.97 -4.92
CA TYR A 96 7.28 -2.72 -5.64
C TYR A 96 7.01 -2.98 -7.12
N PHE A 97 5.96 -2.37 -7.64
CA PHE A 97 5.60 -2.35 -9.05
C PHE A 97 5.88 -0.94 -9.56
N GLU A 98 7.02 -0.79 -10.23
CA GLU A 98 7.51 0.49 -10.71
C GLU A 98 6.69 0.96 -11.92
N ARG A 99 6.24 2.21 -11.87
CA ARG A 99 5.66 2.89 -13.02
C ARG A 99 6.78 3.41 -13.91
N ALA A 100 6.60 3.31 -15.23
CA ALA A 100 7.52 3.89 -16.19
C ALA A 100 6.80 4.40 -17.43
N GLN A 101 7.46 5.31 -18.16
CA GLN A 101 7.08 5.73 -19.50
C GLN A 101 7.90 4.93 -20.52
N VAL A 102 7.23 4.17 -21.39
CA VAL A 102 7.83 3.42 -22.49
C VAL A 102 7.07 3.74 -23.77
N ASP A 103 7.76 4.24 -24.78
CA ASP A 103 7.17 4.63 -26.08
C ASP A 103 5.94 5.54 -25.96
N GLY A 104 5.99 6.49 -25.01
CA GLY A 104 4.90 7.44 -24.75
C GLY A 104 3.69 6.85 -24.03
N ARG A 105 3.82 5.66 -23.42
CA ARG A 105 2.77 5.02 -22.63
C ARG A 105 3.25 4.74 -21.21
N LEU A 106 2.35 4.95 -20.25
CA LEU A 106 2.54 4.52 -18.88
C LEU A 106 2.39 3.00 -18.78
N VAL A 107 3.44 2.34 -18.30
CA VAL A 107 3.47 0.89 -18.06
C VAL A 107 3.85 0.61 -16.61
N LEU A 108 3.27 -0.45 -16.04
CA LEU A 108 3.63 -0.93 -14.72
C LEU A 108 4.56 -2.13 -14.89
N LYS A 109 5.81 -2.02 -14.41
CA LYS A 109 6.83 -3.08 -14.56
C LYS A 109 6.53 -4.26 -13.65
N SER A 110 7.16 -5.38 -13.97
CA SER A 110 7.16 -6.57 -13.12
C SER A 110 7.58 -6.25 -11.68
N PRO A 111 6.92 -6.88 -10.69
CA PRO A 111 7.21 -6.59 -9.30
C PRO A 111 8.59 -7.08 -8.89
N ARG A 112 9.22 -6.31 -8.01
CA ARG A 112 10.41 -6.72 -7.26
C ARG A 112 10.18 -6.59 -5.77
N ARG A 113 10.74 -7.51 -5.00
CA ARG A 113 10.72 -7.48 -3.53
C ARG A 113 11.78 -6.54 -2.99
N ALA A 114 11.55 -5.24 -3.20
CA ALA A 114 12.48 -4.19 -2.82
C ALA A 114 12.31 -3.71 -1.36
N PHE A 115 11.22 -4.10 -0.70
CA PHE A 115 10.94 -3.78 0.70
C PHE A 115 11.47 -4.88 1.60
N CYS A 116 12.41 -4.55 2.47
CA CYS A 116 13.10 -5.53 3.28
C CYS A 116 13.30 -5.07 4.73
N ASP A 117 13.54 -6.03 5.62
CA ASP A 117 14.00 -5.75 6.98
C ASP A 117 15.46 -5.25 7.02
N GLU A 118 15.91 -4.86 8.22
CA GLU A 118 17.28 -4.43 8.52
C GLU A 118 18.34 -5.49 8.18
N GLN A 119 17.98 -6.78 8.15
CA GLN A 119 18.92 -7.88 7.91
C GLN A 119 19.08 -8.23 6.42
N GLY A 120 18.32 -7.62 5.51
CA GLY A 120 18.40 -8.02 4.11
C GLY A 120 17.10 -8.55 3.54
N GLN A 121 16.23 -9.10 4.37
CA GLN A 121 15.22 -10.05 3.94
C GLN A 121 13.94 -9.35 3.49
N PRO A 122 13.35 -9.74 2.36
CA PRO A 122 12.06 -9.22 1.92
C PRO A 122 10.97 -9.31 2.98
N LEU A 123 10.20 -8.23 3.16
CA LEU A 123 9.11 -8.15 4.13
C LEU A 123 7.94 -9.03 3.71
N GLN A 124 7.83 -10.22 4.29
CA GLN A 124 6.68 -11.09 4.12
C GLN A 124 5.58 -10.77 5.12
N LEU A 125 4.75 -9.78 4.78
CA LEU A 125 3.70 -9.31 5.68
C LEU A 125 2.55 -10.32 5.81
N SER A 126 2.28 -11.18 4.82
CA SER A 126 1.21 -12.18 4.93
C SER A 126 1.68 -13.58 4.53
N LYS A 127 1.70 -14.49 5.50
CA LYS A 127 2.03 -15.91 5.27
C LYS A 127 0.78 -16.80 5.13
N GLY A 128 -0.38 -16.22 5.44
CA GLY A 128 -1.66 -16.92 5.44
C GLY A 128 -2.06 -17.37 4.03
N LYS A 129 -2.78 -18.48 3.97
CA LYS A 129 -3.33 -19.07 2.75
C LYS A 129 -4.84 -19.03 2.80
N ALA A 130 -5.49 -19.10 1.64
CA ALA A 130 -6.95 -19.08 1.50
C ALA A 130 -7.54 -17.95 2.37
N GLY A 131 -8.53 -18.23 3.21
CA GLY A 131 -9.22 -17.23 4.02
C GLY A 131 -8.31 -16.33 4.88
N ALA A 132 -7.09 -16.77 5.18
CA ALA A 132 -6.10 -16.02 5.96
C ALA A 132 -5.12 -15.19 5.09
N SER A 133 -5.22 -15.24 3.77
CA SER A 133 -4.34 -14.51 2.87
C SER A 133 -4.61 -13.00 2.85
N GLY A 134 -3.53 -12.23 2.63
CA GLY A 134 -3.50 -10.79 2.55
C GLY A 134 -3.82 -10.23 3.92
N ARG A 135 -5.05 -9.76 4.13
CA ARG A 135 -5.51 -9.16 5.40
C ARG A 135 -4.53 -8.12 5.94
N ARG A 136 -3.98 -7.31 5.03
CA ARG A 136 -3.04 -6.24 5.36
C ARG A 136 -3.61 -4.89 4.97
N LYS A 137 -3.71 -4.02 5.97
CA LYS A 137 -3.99 -2.61 5.77
C LYS A 137 -2.72 -1.83 6.02
N LEU A 138 -2.41 -0.97 5.06
CA LEU A 138 -1.16 -0.24 4.97
C LEU A 138 -1.50 1.24 4.86
N CYS A 139 -0.76 2.08 5.59
CA CYS A 139 -0.75 3.51 5.39
C CYS A 139 0.71 3.96 5.26
N VAL A 140 0.99 4.85 4.30
CA VAL A 140 2.32 5.40 4.06
C VAL A 140 2.35 6.81 4.63
N VAL A 141 3.41 7.13 5.37
CA VAL A 141 3.58 8.44 6.02
C VAL A 141 5.06 8.65 6.34
N ASP A 142 5.53 9.90 6.33
CA ASP A 142 6.79 10.28 6.97
C ASP A 142 6.50 10.52 8.47
N TRP A 143 6.59 9.46 9.28
CA TRP A 143 6.11 9.50 10.67
C TRP A 143 7.09 10.27 11.56
N ASP A 144 8.40 10.04 11.36
CA ASP A 144 9.48 10.64 12.14
C ASP A 144 10.01 11.98 11.58
N GLY A 145 9.58 12.37 10.38
CA GLY A 145 9.93 13.65 9.76
C GLY A 145 11.30 13.66 9.09
N ASP A 146 11.88 12.50 8.78
CA ASP A 146 13.19 12.40 8.14
C ASP A 146 13.13 12.50 6.60
N GLY A 147 11.94 12.66 6.02
CA GLY A 147 11.70 12.78 4.59
C GLY A 147 11.62 11.43 3.86
N LYS A 148 11.70 10.31 4.57
CA LYS A 148 11.50 8.96 4.06
C LYS A 148 10.05 8.51 4.28
N LEU A 149 9.63 7.52 3.50
CA LEU A 149 8.28 6.96 3.59
C LEU A 149 8.30 5.74 4.52
N ASP A 150 7.67 5.89 5.69
CA ASP A 150 7.40 4.81 6.64
C ASP A 150 6.08 4.10 6.33
N LEU A 151 5.85 2.96 7.00
CA LEU A 151 4.61 2.20 6.89
C LEU A 151 3.95 2.04 8.27
N LEU A 152 2.67 2.38 8.34
CA LEU A 152 1.78 1.93 9.41
C LEU A 152 1.04 0.68 8.94
N LEU A 153 1.22 -0.41 9.68
CA LEU A 153 0.64 -1.72 9.39
C LEU A 153 -0.44 -2.07 10.38
N ASN A 154 -1.55 -2.65 9.93
CA ASN A 154 -2.53 -3.21 10.85
C ASN A 154 -1.90 -4.25 11.82
N SER A 155 -2.19 -4.05 13.09
CA SER A 155 -1.76 -4.81 14.27
C SER A 155 -2.68 -4.40 15.43
N THR A 156 -2.29 -4.66 16.68
CA THR A 156 -3.07 -4.29 17.88
C THR A 156 -3.42 -2.80 17.97
N SER A 157 -2.52 -1.91 17.53
CA SER A 157 -2.72 -0.44 17.50
C SER A 157 -1.96 0.25 16.36
N ALA A 158 -1.79 -0.50 15.27
CA ALA A 158 -0.89 -0.24 14.15
C ALA A 158 0.60 -0.31 14.53
N ASN A 159 1.36 -1.15 13.81
CA ASN A 159 2.82 -1.19 13.93
C ASN A 159 3.45 -0.15 13.01
N LEU A 160 4.47 0.55 13.51
CA LEU A 160 5.34 1.40 12.71
C LEU A 160 6.51 0.56 12.17
N LEU A 161 6.56 0.41 10.85
CA LEU A 161 7.79 0.04 10.16
C LEU A 161 8.46 1.31 9.67
N ARG A 162 9.52 1.72 10.36
CA ARG A 162 10.26 2.94 10.05
C ARG A 162 11.32 2.65 8.99
N GLN A 163 11.34 3.44 7.93
CA GLN A 163 12.36 3.32 6.90
C GLN A 163 13.72 3.73 7.47
N VAL A 164 14.74 2.94 7.18
CA VAL A 164 16.13 3.21 7.55
C VAL A 164 17.01 3.17 6.32
N GLU A 165 18.25 3.63 6.46
CA GLU A 165 19.21 3.61 5.36
C GLU A 165 19.37 2.19 4.78
N GLY A 166 19.40 2.11 3.45
CA GLY A 166 19.46 0.87 2.70
C GLY A 166 20.30 1.00 1.44
N PRO A 167 20.75 -0.12 0.86
CA PRO A 167 21.50 -0.08 -0.39
C PRO A 167 20.59 0.36 -1.54
N ALA A 168 21.19 1.00 -2.56
CA ALA A 168 20.49 1.49 -3.74
C ALA A 168 19.58 0.41 -4.36
N GLY A 169 18.36 0.82 -4.68
CA GLY A 169 17.35 -0.08 -5.24
C GLY A 169 16.59 -0.92 -4.22
N THR A 170 16.84 -0.81 -2.91
CA THR A 170 15.99 -1.44 -1.88
C THR A 170 15.69 -0.46 -0.76
N TRP A 171 14.59 -0.68 -0.05
CA TRP A 171 14.18 0.09 1.11
C TRP A 171 14.19 -0.81 2.34
N ARG A 172 14.94 -0.40 3.37
CA ARG A 172 15.10 -1.13 4.63
C ARG A 172 14.12 -0.59 5.65
N PHE A 173 13.54 -1.47 6.46
CA PHE A 173 12.62 -1.10 7.52
C PHE A 173 13.00 -1.75 8.84
N ARG A 174 12.94 -0.96 9.90
CA ARG A 174 12.94 -1.42 11.28
C ARG A 174 11.51 -1.49 11.78
N ASP A 175 11.14 -2.61 12.41
CA ASP A 175 9.87 -2.71 13.13
C ASP A 175 10.03 -2.06 14.51
N GLU A 176 9.45 -0.88 14.68
CA GLU A 176 9.42 -0.14 15.95
C GLU A 176 8.28 -0.62 16.85
N GLY A 177 7.49 -1.61 16.41
CA GLY A 177 6.37 -2.16 17.15
C GLY A 177 5.11 -1.28 17.08
N PRO A 178 4.11 -1.56 17.94
CA PRO A 178 2.85 -0.83 17.95
C PRO A 178 3.04 0.62 18.40
N LEU A 179 2.32 1.57 17.77
CA LEU A 179 2.37 2.99 18.13
C LEU A 179 2.04 3.23 19.61
N VAL A 180 1.13 2.43 20.18
CA VAL A 180 0.79 2.43 21.61
C VAL A 180 0.58 1.01 22.12
N LYS A 181 0.80 0.77 23.42
CA LYS A 181 0.66 -0.58 24.00
C LYS A 181 -0.79 -1.08 24.07
N GLN A 182 -1.75 -0.17 24.09
CA GLN A 182 -3.17 -0.46 24.21
C GLN A 182 -3.64 -1.20 22.97
N ASN A 183 -4.27 -2.36 23.16
CA ASN A 183 -4.90 -3.06 22.07
C ASN A 183 -6.25 -2.42 21.73
N ILE A 184 -6.39 -1.99 20.49
CA ILE A 184 -7.63 -1.45 19.90
C ILE A 184 -8.15 -2.37 18.77
N GLU A 185 -7.53 -3.53 18.60
CA GLU A 185 -7.92 -4.55 17.62
C GLU A 185 -8.99 -5.49 18.19
N GLY A 186 -10.11 -5.62 17.47
CA GLY A 186 -10.99 -6.79 17.56
C GLY A 186 -10.47 -7.88 16.62
N HIS A 187 -10.66 -7.66 15.32
CA HIS A 187 -10.10 -8.48 14.24
C HIS A 187 -9.05 -7.78 13.36
N ASP A 188 -9.10 -6.45 13.23
CA ASP A 188 -8.20 -5.71 12.34
C ASP A 188 -8.29 -4.17 12.52
N VAL A 189 -7.18 -3.47 12.68
CA VAL A 189 -7.11 -1.98 12.70
C VAL A 189 -6.93 -1.43 11.29
N SER A 190 -7.56 -0.31 10.97
CA SER A 190 -7.37 0.40 9.69
C SER A 190 -6.57 1.68 9.90
N PRO A 191 -5.23 1.65 9.78
CA PRO A 191 -4.41 2.84 9.99
C PRO A 191 -4.67 3.86 8.88
N ALA A 192 -4.81 5.10 9.29
CA ALA A 192 -4.79 6.29 8.44
C ALA A 192 -4.06 7.41 9.19
N VAL A 193 -3.66 8.43 8.45
CA VAL A 193 -3.06 9.63 9.05
C VAL A 193 -3.76 10.89 8.56
N VAL A 194 -3.74 11.93 9.39
CA VAL A 194 -4.35 13.22 9.10
C VAL A 194 -3.69 14.30 9.96
N ASP A 195 -3.46 15.46 9.38
CA ASP A 195 -3.04 16.65 10.09
C ASP A 195 -4.31 17.50 10.38
N PHE A 196 -4.87 17.36 11.59
CA PHE A 196 -6.13 18.03 11.94
C PHE A 196 -5.94 19.49 12.35
N ASP A 197 -4.79 19.84 12.94
CA ASP A 197 -4.49 21.18 13.44
C ASP A 197 -3.64 22.01 12.45
N ALA A 198 -3.32 21.45 11.28
CA ALA A 198 -2.54 22.07 10.21
C ALA A 198 -1.13 22.46 10.66
N ASP A 199 -0.53 21.68 11.57
CA ASP A 199 0.83 21.90 12.08
C ASP A 199 1.91 21.29 11.16
N GLY A 200 1.51 20.60 10.08
CA GLY A 200 2.38 19.93 9.13
C GLY A 200 2.86 18.57 9.60
N VAL A 201 2.38 18.08 10.75
CA VAL A 201 2.72 16.79 11.34
C VAL A 201 1.49 15.88 11.31
N PRO A 202 1.51 14.80 10.53
CA PRO A 202 0.37 13.89 10.45
C PRO A 202 0.19 13.10 11.76
N ASP A 203 -1.02 13.18 12.33
CA ASP A 203 -1.50 12.38 13.45
C ASP A 203 -2.09 11.05 12.99
N PHE A 204 -2.16 10.06 13.88
CA PHE A 204 -2.79 8.78 13.60
C PHE A 204 -4.30 8.83 13.85
N VAL A 205 -5.05 8.24 12.90
CA VAL A 205 -6.45 7.87 13.08
C VAL A 205 -6.64 6.40 12.69
N GLY A 206 -7.17 5.60 13.61
CA GLY A 206 -7.43 4.19 13.41
C GLY A 206 -8.90 3.84 13.62
N GLY A 207 -9.52 3.18 12.64
CA GLY A 207 -10.81 2.53 12.84
C GLY A 207 -10.65 1.15 13.48
N ALA A 208 -11.48 0.84 14.47
CA ALA A 208 -11.56 -0.45 15.13
C ALA A 208 -12.94 -1.11 14.93
N GLU A 209 -13.01 -2.41 15.22
CA GLU A 209 -14.23 -3.20 15.03
C GLU A 209 -15.31 -2.93 16.09
N ASP A 210 -14.96 -2.27 17.20
CA ASP A 210 -15.92 -1.82 18.20
C ASP A 210 -16.77 -0.62 17.75
N GLY A 211 -16.63 -0.20 16.48
CA GLY A 211 -17.37 0.89 15.88
C GLY A 211 -16.80 2.27 16.21
N ARG A 212 -15.60 2.35 16.79
CA ARG A 212 -14.96 3.62 17.16
C ARG A 212 -13.80 3.98 16.25
N PHE A 213 -13.50 5.28 16.23
CA PHE A 213 -12.25 5.81 15.76
C PHE A 213 -11.36 6.15 16.96
N TYR A 214 -10.09 5.81 16.84
CA TYR A 214 -9.03 6.11 17.78
C TYR A 214 -8.13 7.17 17.18
N PHE A 215 -7.78 8.16 17.97
CA PHE A 215 -6.88 9.24 17.59
C PHE A 215 -5.65 9.19 18.49
N LEU A 216 -4.48 9.37 17.87
CA LEU A 216 -3.21 9.51 18.59
C LEU A 216 -2.43 10.66 17.96
N LYS A 217 -2.19 11.70 18.75
CA LYS A 217 -1.34 12.82 18.36
C LYS A 217 0.09 12.34 18.12
N ASN A 218 0.69 12.74 17.02
CA ASN A 218 2.06 12.40 16.68
C ASN A 218 3.00 13.01 17.74
N PRO A 219 3.96 12.25 18.30
CA PRO A 219 4.91 12.78 19.28
C PRO A 219 5.71 14.01 18.81
N ARG A 220 5.79 14.26 17.48
CA ARG A 220 6.46 15.44 16.91
C ARG A 220 5.62 16.71 17.01
N SER A 221 4.30 16.62 17.05
CA SER A 221 3.36 17.75 17.09
C SER A 221 3.38 18.56 18.40
N ALA A 222 4.30 18.25 19.32
CA ALA A 222 4.45 18.89 20.63
C ALA A 222 5.82 19.57 20.79
N ARG A 223 6.51 19.90 19.69
CA ARG A 223 7.79 20.61 19.69
C ARG A 223 7.72 21.92 18.92
#